data_AF-A0A9X5XLI7-F1
#
_entry.id   AF-A0A9X5XLI7-F1
#
_cell.length_a   1.000
_cell.length_b   1.000
_cell.length_c   1.000
_cell.angle_alpha   90.00
_cell.angle_beta   90.00
_cell.angle_gamma   90.00
#
_symmetry.space_group_name_H-M   'P 1'
#
loop_
_entity.id
_entity.type
_entity.pdbx_description
1 polymer ?
#
loop_
_entity_poly.entity_id
_entity_poly.type
_entity_poly.pdbx_seq_one_letter_code
_entity_poly.pdbx_strand_id
1 'polypeptide(L)'
;VSMTLAVGGGVLVVLLSVFAVASFQNRPTGPLGMPLALRSGFAILLVALASGAAMIARGVVLTRTGHQEAAYHSTAPLKPLHGVSLHAVLVLPALTWLLSHTPWSDRTRRRVIQAAVGCYAAAVLGAGVWAALTW
;
A
#
# COMPACT_ATOMS: atom_id res chain seq x y z
N VAL A 1 10.61 -14.48 19.70
CA VAL A 1 9.58 -14.26 18.66
C VAL A 1 9.27 -12.77 18.43
N SER A 2 8.85 -12.00 19.45
CA SER A 2 8.48 -10.57 19.28
C SER A 2 9.61 -9.69 18.71
N MET A 3 10.86 -9.80 19.21
CA MET A 3 11.99 -9.06 18.64
C MET A 3 12.27 -9.42 17.18
N THR A 4 12.21 -10.71 16.83
CA THR A 4 12.44 -11.18 15.45
C THR A 4 11.38 -10.63 14.49
N LEU A 5 10.12 -10.55 14.91
CA LEU A 5 9.04 -9.94 14.13
C LEU A 5 9.26 -8.43 13.94
N ALA A 6 9.71 -7.73 14.99
CA ALA A 6 10.00 -6.30 14.91
C ALA A 6 11.17 -6.01 13.95
N VAL A 7 12.23 -6.82 13.99
CA VAL A 7 13.37 -6.73 13.06
C VAL A 7 12.90 -6.99 11.63
N GLY A 8 12.13 -8.07 11.40
CA GLY A 8 11.59 -8.38 10.07
C GLY A 8 10.71 -7.26 9.52
N GLY A 9 9.83 -6.69 10.35
CA GLY A 9 9.02 -5.53 9.98
C GLY A 9 9.86 -4.30 9.63
N GLY A 10 10.89 -4.00 10.42
CA GLY A 10 11.82 -2.90 10.14
C GLY A 10 12.56 -3.08 8.81
N VAL A 11 13.06 -4.28 8.54
CA VAL A 11 13.71 -4.62 7.26
C VAL A 11 12.75 -4.43 6.08
N LEU A 12 11.51 -4.88 6.19
CA LEU A 12 10.49 -4.69 5.16
C LEU A 12 10.21 -3.21 4.91
N VAL A 13 10.04 -2.40 5.95
CA VAL A 13 9.82 -0.95 5.82
C VAL A 13 10.98 -0.31 5.06
N VAL A 14 12.22 -0.63 5.41
CA VAL A 14 13.42 -0.08 4.75
C VAL A 14 13.47 -0.50 3.27
N LEU A 15 13.38 -1.80 2.97
CA LEU A 15 13.49 -2.30 1.60
C LEU A 15 12.38 -1.77 0.70
N LEU A 16 11.14 -1.79 1.17
CA LEU A 16 10.00 -1.31 0.39
C LEU A 16 10.06 0.20 0.18
N SER A 17 10.55 0.97 1.14
CA SER A 17 10.77 2.41 0.99
C SER A 17 11.88 2.70 -0.03
N VAL A 18 12.99 1.95 0.01
CA VAL A 18 14.07 2.06 -0.97
C VAL A 18 13.57 1.73 -2.37
N PHE A 19 12.81 0.66 -2.55
CA PHE A 19 12.22 0.33 -3.86
C PHE A 19 11.21 1.37 -4.32
N ALA A 20 10.41 1.93 -3.41
CA ALA A 20 9.52 3.03 -3.74
C ALA A 20 10.32 4.22 -4.29
N VAL A 21 11.35 4.68 -3.58
CA VAL A 21 12.23 5.77 -4.02
C VAL A 21 12.91 5.44 -5.35
N ALA A 22 13.46 4.24 -5.49
CA ALA A 22 14.12 3.78 -6.72
C ALA A 22 13.18 3.79 -7.93
N SER A 23 11.88 3.50 -7.74
CA SER A 23 10.87 3.53 -8.81
C SER A 23 10.59 4.93 -9.36
N PHE A 24 10.87 5.98 -8.58
CA PHE A 24 10.78 7.37 -9.03
C PHE A 24 12.08 7.84 -9.68
N GLN A 25 13.23 7.43 -9.13
CA GLN A 25 14.55 7.77 -9.64
C GLN A 25 14.84 7.12 -11.00
N ASN A 26 14.47 5.85 -11.16
CA ASN A 26 14.66 5.08 -12.38
C ASN A 26 13.31 4.83 -13.05
N ARG A 27 13.21 5.00 -14.36
CA ARG A 27 11.97 4.70 -15.09
C ARG A 27 11.78 3.18 -15.16
N PRO A 28 10.72 2.60 -14.56
CA PRO A 28 10.49 1.17 -14.65
C PRO A 28 10.28 0.73 -16.11
N THR A 29 10.80 -0.42 -16.49
CA THR A 29 10.60 -1.02 -17.81
C THR A 29 9.36 -1.93 -17.81
N GLY A 30 8.85 -2.28 -18.99
CA GLY A 30 7.73 -3.22 -19.14
C GLY A 30 6.68 -2.74 -20.14
N PRO A 31 5.50 -3.40 -20.16
CA PRO A 31 4.42 -3.06 -21.07
C PRO A 31 3.91 -1.62 -20.90
N LEU A 32 3.16 -1.13 -21.89
CA LEU A 32 2.52 0.19 -21.81
C LEU A 32 1.67 0.33 -20.54
N GLY A 33 1.97 1.36 -19.74
CA GLY A 33 1.31 1.61 -18.45
C GLY A 33 2.11 1.13 -17.23
N MET A 34 3.12 0.27 -17.39
CA MET A 34 3.90 -0.30 -16.29
C MET A 34 4.62 0.74 -15.41
N PRO A 35 5.25 1.79 -15.97
CA PRO A 35 5.85 2.84 -15.14
C PRO A 35 4.84 3.54 -14.23
N LEU A 36 3.63 3.81 -14.75
CA LEU A 36 2.56 4.47 -14.00
C LEU A 36 2.02 3.54 -12.90
N ALA A 37 1.78 2.27 -13.25
CA ALA A 37 1.29 1.26 -12.33
C ALA A 37 2.24 1.02 -11.16
N LEU A 38 3.54 0.84 -11.43
CA LEU A 38 4.55 0.66 -10.38
C LEU A 38 4.72 1.89 -9.51
N ARG A 39 4.87 3.09 -10.09
CA ARG A 39 5.03 4.33 -9.31
C ARG A 39 3.81 4.61 -8.44
N SER A 40 2.61 4.44 -8.97
CA SER A 40 1.37 4.65 -8.22
C SER A 40 1.21 3.59 -7.12
N GLY A 41 1.51 2.32 -7.45
CA GLY A 41 1.49 1.23 -6.49
C GLY A 41 2.47 1.43 -5.34
N PHE A 42 3.70 1.86 -5.62
CA PHE A 42 4.70 2.20 -4.60
C PHE A 42 4.32 3.45 -3.79
N ALA A 43 3.78 4.50 -4.42
CA ALA A 43 3.29 5.67 -3.70
C ALA A 43 2.21 5.29 -2.68
N ILE A 44 1.25 4.44 -3.09
CA ILE A 44 0.20 3.94 -2.21
C ILE A 44 0.78 2.98 -1.16
N LEU A 45 1.77 2.16 -1.49
CA LEU A 45 2.45 1.30 -0.53
C LEU A 45 3.06 2.08 0.63
N LEU A 46 3.57 3.30 0.40
CA LEU A 46 4.08 4.16 1.48
C LEU A 46 2.97 4.51 2.51
N VAL A 47 1.72 4.66 2.06
CA VAL A 47 0.56 4.83 2.96
C VAL A 47 0.32 3.56 3.78
N ALA A 48 0.50 2.38 3.17
CA ALA A 48 0.45 1.11 3.90
C ALA A 48 1.54 1.03 4.97
N LEU A 49 2.78 1.41 4.66
CA LEU A 49 3.89 1.39 5.61
C LEU A 49 3.63 2.36 6.78
N ALA A 50 3.17 3.58 6.48
CA ALA A 50 2.85 4.57 7.50
C ALA A 50 1.70 4.12 8.42
N SER A 51 0.60 3.63 7.85
CA SER A 51 -0.52 3.08 8.64
C SER A 51 -0.12 1.86 9.46
N GLY A 52 0.71 0.96 8.91
CA GLY A 52 1.24 -0.20 9.63
C GLY A 52 2.13 0.19 10.81
N ALA A 53 3.00 1.19 10.62
CA ALA A 53 3.82 1.74 11.70
C ALA A 53 2.96 2.36 12.81
N ALA A 54 1.91 3.11 12.44
CA ALA A 54 0.96 3.68 13.41
C ALA A 54 0.22 2.59 14.20
N MET A 55 -0.20 1.51 13.54
CA MET A 55 -0.82 0.35 14.20
C MET A 55 0.12 -0.29 15.23
N ILE A 56 1.40 -0.48 14.87
CA ILE A 56 2.41 -1.04 15.79
C ILE A 56 2.64 -0.10 16.96
N ALA A 57 2.86 1.19 16.71
CA ALA A 57 3.11 2.18 17.75
C ALA A 57 1.97 2.23 18.78
N ARG A 58 0.70 2.28 18.31
CA ARG A 58 -0.48 2.26 19.19
C ARG A 58 -0.56 0.97 20.00
N GLY A 59 -0.37 -0.18 19.36
CA GLY A 59 -0.37 -1.48 20.03
C GLY A 59 0.69 -1.55 21.14
N VAL A 60 1.92 -1.10 20.85
CA VAL A 60 3.02 -1.08 21.81
C VAL A 60 2.72 -0.17 23.01
N VAL A 61 2.18 1.03 22.79
CA VAL A 61 1.81 1.93 23.89
C VAL A 61 0.76 1.29 24.79
N LEU A 62 -0.33 0.76 24.21
CA LEU A 62 -1.42 0.14 24.98
C LEU A 62 -0.97 -1.10 25.74
N THR A 63 -0.16 -1.97 25.11
CA THR A 63 0.39 -3.14 25.81
C THR A 63 1.33 -2.74 26.95
N ARG A 64 2.18 -1.73 26.76
CA ARG A 64 3.11 -1.26 27.80
C ARG A 64 2.42 -0.56 28.96
N THR A 65 1.23 0.02 28.75
CA THR A 65 0.42 0.63 29.82
C THR A 65 -0.59 -0.33 30.44
N GLY A 66 -0.52 -1.64 30.15
CA GLY A 66 -1.37 -2.67 30.76
C GLY A 66 -2.73 -2.90 30.08
N HIS A 67 -3.01 -2.23 28.96
CA HIS A 67 -4.30 -2.29 28.25
C HIS A 67 -4.25 -3.31 27.09
N GLN A 68 -4.00 -4.59 27.40
CA GLN A 68 -3.79 -5.64 26.38
C GLN A 68 -5.02 -5.90 25.49
N GLU A 69 -6.21 -5.96 26.09
CA GLU A 69 -7.47 -6.13 25.34
C GLU A 69 -7.72 -4.95 24.40
N ALA A 70 -7.56 -3.72 24.91
CA ALA A 70 -7.67 -2.52 24.10
C ALA A 70 -6.65 -2.51 22.95
N ALA A 71 -5.41 -2.96 23.20
CA ALA A 71 -4.38 -3.07 22.15
C ALA A 71 -4.85 -3.97 21.00
N TYR A 72 -5.52 -5.08 21.30
CA TYR A 72 -6.04 -6.02 20.29
C TYR A 72 -7.12 -5.40 19.39
N HIS A 73 -8.01 -4.60 19.97
CA HIS A 73 -9.10 -3.93 19.24
C HIS A 73 -8.69 -2.59 18.59
N SER A 74 -7.63 -1.95 19.11
CA SER A 74 -7.22 -0.58 18.76
C SER A 74 -6.86 -0.34 17.30
N THR A 75 -6.60 -1.39 16.53
CA THR A 75 -6.15 -1.23 15.13
C THR A 75 -7.27 -1.47 14.11
N ALA A 76 -8.47 -1.82 14.56
CA ALA A 76 -9.57 -2.18 13.67
C ALA A 76 -9.86 -1.14 12.56
N PRO A 77 -9.87 0.18 12.83
CA PRO A 77 -10.18 1.15 11.78
C PRO A 77 -9.07 1.41 10.76
N LEU A 78 -7.79 1.12 11.09
CA LEU A 78 -6.66 1.26 10.16
C LEU A 78 -6.48 0.02 9.27
N LYS A 79 -7.07 -1.14 9.62
CA LYS A 79 -6.94 -2.37 8.83
C LYS A 79 -7.39 -2.22 7.38
N PRO A 80 -8.54 -1.60 7.06
CA PRO A 80 -8.93 -1.38 5.67
C PRO A 80 -7.95 -0.48 4.92
N LEU A 81 -7.52 0.63 5.53
CA LEU A 81 -6.54 1.54 4.93
C LEU A 81 -5.22 0.83 4.63
N HIS A 82 -4.69 0.11 5.62
CA HIS A 82 -3.44 -0.65 5.48
C HIS A 82 -3.57 -1.72 4.40
N GLY A 83 -4.63 -2.53 4.46
CA GLY A 83 -4.86 -3.66 3.56
C GLY A 83 -5.01 -3.24 2.11
N VAL A 84 -5.89 -2.27 1.81
CA VAL A 84 -6.08 -1.78 0.43
C VAL A 84 -4.78 -1.18 -0.10
N SER A 85 -4.09 -0.37 0.72
CA SER A 85 -2.85 0.28 0.30
C SER A 85 -1.73 -0.73 -0.01
N LEU A 86 -1.64 -1.82 0.75
CA LEU A 86 -0.61 -2.86 0.58
C LEU A 86 -0.69 -3.54 -0.80
N HIS A 87 -1.90 -3.76 -1.29
CA HIS A 87 -2.12 -4.57 -2.50
C HIS A 87 -1.92 -3.77 -3.79
N ALA A 88 -1.94 -2.43 -3.74
CA ALA A 88 -1.83 -1.58 -4.93
C ALA A 88 -0.56 -1.86 -5.75
N VAL A 89 0.57 -2.10 -5.06
CA VAL A 89 1.88 -2.39 -5.68
C VAL A 89 1.90 -3.72 -6.44
N LEU A 90 1.00 -4.66 -6.11
CA LEU A 90 0.87 -5.94 -6.80
C LEU A 90 -0.21 -5.89 -7.88
N VAL A 91 -1.38 -5.33 -7.55
CA VAL A 91 -2.57 -5.36 -8.41
C VAL A 91 -2.41 -4.48 -9.64
N LEU A 92 -1.88 -3.26 -9.52
CA LEU A 92 -1.75 -2.36 -10.67
C LEU A 92 -0.76 -2.89 -11.72
N PRO A 93 0.44 -3.38 -11.35
CA PRO A 93 1.35 -4.00 -12.32
C PRO A 93 0.80 -5.30 -12.89
N ALA A 94 0.14 -6.15 -12.08
CA ALA A 94 -0.50 -7.37 -12.57
C ALA A 94 -1.60 -7.08 -13.60
N LEU A 95 -2.43 -6.06 -13.36
CA LEU A 95 -3.42 -5.59 -14.33
C LEU A 95 -2.75 -5.12 -15.63
N THR A 96 -1.67 -4.35 -15.52
CA THR A 96 -0.92 -3.88 -16.69
C THR A 96 -0.37 -5.05 -17.51
N TRP A 97 0.20 -6.04 -16.84
CA TRP A 97 0.69 -7.26 -17.46
C TRP A 97 -0.44 -8.07 -18.10
N LEU A 98 -1.60 -8.21 -17.46
CA LEU A 98 -2.74 -8.89 -18.06
C LEU A 98 -3.24 -8.16 -19.32
N LEU A 99 -3.35 -6.84 -19.25
CA LEU A 99 -3.75 -6.01 -20.39
C LEU A 99 -2.78 -6.10 -21.57
N SER A 100 -1.49 -6.40 -21.34
CA SER A 100 -0.52 -6.54 -22.43
C SER A 100 -0.81 -7.74 -23.34
N HIS A 101 -1.57 -8.73 -22.86
CA HIS A 101 -1.98 -9.92 -23.60
C HIS A 101 -3.31 -9.77 -24.34
N THR A 102 -3.98 -8.62 -24.23
CA THR A 102 -5.27 -8.38 -24.88
C THR A 102 -5.10 -7.80 -26.30
N PRO A 103 -6.04 -7.94 -27.24
CA PRO A 103 -5.96 -7.27 -28.55
C PRO A 103 -6.32 -5.78 -28.50
N TRP A 104 -6.50 -5.20 -27.31
CA TRP A 104 -6.97 -3.82 -27.16
C TRP A 104 -5.93 -2.80 -27.60
N SER A 105 -6.43 -1.69 -28.15
CA SER A 105 -5.60 -0.54 -28.51
C SER A 105 -4.85 0.01 -27.31
N ASP A 106 -3.65 0.57 -27.55
CA ASP A 106 -2.84 1.22 -26.52
C ASP A 106 -3.60 2.32 -25.77
N ARG A 107 -4.50 3.03 -26.45
CA ARG A 107 -5.33 4.08 -25.85
C ARG A 107 -6.28 3.49 -24.82
N THR A 108 -6.91 2.35 -25.13
CA THR A 108 -7.81 1.64 -24.21
C THR A 108 -7.02 1.14 -23.00
N ARG A 109 -5.89 0.45 -23.22
CA ARG A 109 -5.05 -0.07 -22.12
C ARG A 109 -4.60 1.05 -21.18
N ARG A 110 -4.11 2.18 -21.72
CA ARG A 110 -3.72 3.35 -20.92
C ARG A 110 -4.86 3.92 -20.08
N ARG A 111 -6.05 4.07 -20.66
CA ARG A 111 -7.24 4.57 -19.94
C ARG A 111 -7.65 3.63 -18.80
N VAL A 112 -7.62 2.32 -19.03
CA VAL A 112 -7.95 1.33 -17.98
C VAL A 112 -6.97 1.44 -16.82
N ILE A 113 -5.66 1.54 -17.08
CA ILE A 113 -4.67 1.71 -16.01
C ILE A 113 -4.85 3.04 -15.26
N GLN A 114 -5.10 4.14 -15.97
CA GLN A 114 -5.36 5.44 -15.33
C GLN A 114 -6.62 5.39 -14.45
N ALA A 115 -7.70 4.77 -14.93
CA ALA A 115 -8.91 4.58 -14.15
C ALA A 115 -8.67 3.69 -12.93
N ALA A 116 -7.94 2.57 -13.08
CA ALA A 116 -7.59 1.68 -11.98
C ALA A 116 -6.76 2.39 -10.90
N VAL A 117 -5.78 3.21 -11.29
CA VAL A 117 -5.00 4.07 -10.38
C VAL A 117 -5.93 5.04 -9.65
N GLY A 118 -6.83 5.72 -10.37
CA GLY A 118 -7.81 6.63 -9.79
C GLY A 118 -8.74 5.95 -8.77
N CYS A 119 -9.26 4.76 -9.11
CA CYS A 119 -10.09 3.96 -8.21
C CYS A 119 -9.33 3.54 -6.95
N TYR A 120 -8.06 3.12 -7.09
CA TYR A 120 -7.22 2.78 -5.95
C TYR A 120 -6.97 4.00 -5.06
N ALA A 121 -6.63 5.15 -5.65
CA ALA A 121 -6.46 6.39 -4.90
C ALA A 121 -7.74 6.78 -4.15
N ALA A 122 -8.90 6.70 -4.80
CA ALA A 122 -10.18 6.97 -4.17
C ALA A 122 -10.50 5.99 -3.02
N ALA A 123 -10.23 4.69 -3.21
CA ALA A 123 -10.44 3.68 -2.17
C ALA A 123 -9.54 3.92 -0.95
N VAL A 124 -8.26 4.26 -1.17
CA VAL A 124 -7.31 4.58 -0.11
C VAL A 124 -7.72 5.86 0.62
N LEU A 125 -8.10 6.91 -0.11
CA LEU A 125 -8.59 8.15 0.49
C LEU A 125 -9.87 7.91 1.31
N GLY A 126 -10.83 7.17 0.76
CA GLY A 126 -12.06 6.80 1.47
C GLY A 126 -11.78 6.00 2.74
N ALA A 127 -10.89 5.00 2.67
CA ALA A 127 -10.46 4.24 3.84
C ALA A 127 -9.70 5.11 4.85
N GLY A 128 -8.93 6.10 4.39
CA GLY A 128 -8.21 7.05 5.23
C GLY A 128 -9.15 8.01 5.96
N VAL A 129 -10.14 8.56 5.26
CA VAL A 129 -11.20 9.38 5.86
C VAL A 129 -12.00 8.56 6.88
N TRP A 130 -12.40 7.35 6.51
CA TRP A 130 -13.10 6.45 7.43
C TRP A 130 -12.27 6.19 8.69
N ALA A 131 -10.99 5.83 8.53
CA ALA A 131 -10.09 5.63 9.65
C ALA A 131 -10.03 6.89 10.50
N ALA A 132 -9.78 8.07 9.93
CA ALA A 132 -9.70 9.33 10.68
C ALA A 132 -10.98 9.65 11.47
N LEU A 133 -12.16 9.31 10.95
CA LEU A 133 -13.45 9.53 11.63
C LEU A 133 -13.74 8.52 12.75
N THR A 134 -13.07 7.36 12.75
CA THR A 134 -13.38 6.24 13.64
C THR A 134 -12.20 5.82 14.54
N TRP A 135 -11.07 6.53 14.46
CA TRP A 135 -9.81 6.19 15.12
C TRP A 135 -9.71 6.59 16.59
#